data_AF-A0A8J5XAI3-F1
#
_entry.id   AF-A0A8J5XAI3-F1
#
_cell.length_a   1.000
_cell.length_b   1.000
_cell.length_c   1.000
_cell.angle_alpha   90.00
_cell.angle_beta   90.00
_cell.angle_gamma   90.00
#
_symmetry.space_group_name_H-M   'P 1'
#
loop_
_entity.id
_entity.type
_entity.pdbx_description
1 polymer ?
#
loop_
_entity_poly.entity_id
_entity_poly.type
_entity_poly.pdbx_seq_one_letter_code
_entity_poly.pdbx_strand_id
1 'polypeptide(L)'
;MAWLLAASTVFCGFSAGPRVSEARGWAPQPAVSMSVTSRRSAVQTAAFAFAGSTLLPARRARAIGPTSVELSVKEYTEVACPPELAAGRIGGSLGAAASKGVKQRCVRVTVTGVNPSGKQLTDSAVFGRVFNEAGNSIVANNQDGRTDAGQFAMIPNIATGESTFDFVFVATDNQAEMGKLRFESLKAIAYPGGDRYKVYDPCEQNPAMEGCGMDD
;
A
#
# COMPACT_ATOMS: atom_id res chain seq x y z
N MET A 1 61.59 26.93 -10.47
CA MET A 1 61.18 26.98 -9.04
C MET A 1 59.68 26.72 -9.02
N ALA A 2 59.15 25.50 -9.05
CA ALA A 2 59.31 24.32 -8.18
C ALA A 2 58.79 24.53 -6.75
N TRP A 3 57.48 24.35 -6.54
CA TRP A 3 56.79 24.07 -5.26
C TRP A 3 55.48 23.32 -5.60
N LEU A 4 55.48 21.98 -5.64
CA LEU A 4 55.18 21.00 -4.58
C LEU A 4 53.68 20.90 -4.20
N LEU A 5 53.08 19.85 -4.76
CA LEU A 5 51.77 19.27 -4.47
C LEU A 5 51.76 18.61 -3.07
N ALA A 6 50.68 18.80 -2.31
CA ALA A 6 50.39 18.01 -1.12
C ALA A 6 49.04 17.29 -1.28
N ALA A 7 49.10 16.00 -1.64
CA ALA A 7 47.98 15.09 -1.60
C ALA A 7 47.93 14.44 -0.22
N SER A 8 46.85 14.66 0.54
CA SER A 8 46.57 13.93 1.78
C SER A 8 45.63 12.75 1.48
N THR A 9 46.22 11.57 1.36
CA THR A 9 45.51 10.29 1.34
C THR A 9 45.17 9.88 2.77
N VAL A 10 43.89 9.92 3.13
CA VAL A 10 43.39 9.32 4.38
C VAL A 10 43.08 7.86 4.09
N PHE A 11 43.97 6.98 4.55
CA PHE A 11 43.75 5.54 4.63
C PHE A 11 42.86 5.25 5.85
N CYS A 12 41.58 4.92 5.64
CA CYS A 12 40.75 4.29 6.66
C CYS A 12 40.95 2.77 6.60
N GLY A 13 41.55 2.22 7.65
CA GLY A 13 41.77 0.78 7.83
C GLY A 13 40.47 0.02 7.95
N PHE A 14 40.31 -1.00 7.10
CA PHE A 14 39.25 -1.99 7.21
C PHE A 14 39.66 -3.05 8.25
N SER A 15 39.05 -2.97 9.43
CA SER A 15 39.15 -4.00 10.48
C SER A 15 38.27 -5.20 10.09
N ALA A 16 38.90 -6.34 9.79
CA ALA A 16 38.21 -7.61 9.59
C ALA A 16 37.71 -8.17 10.93
N GLY A 17 36.39 -8.06 11.17
CA GLY A 17 35.70 -8.71 12.27
C GLY A 17 35.30 -10.16 11.95
N PRO A 18 35.05 -11.01 12.97
CA PRO A 18 35.01 -12.46 12.83
C PRO A 18 33.74 -12.98 12.15
N ARG A 19 33.93 -14.08 11.39
CA ARG A 19 32.87 -14.96 10.88
C ARG A 19 32.13 -15.58 12.06
N VAL A 20 30.81 -15.36 12.14
CA VAL A 20 29.92 -16.23 12.89
C VAL A 20 29.00 -16.93 11.90
N SER A 21 29.40 -18.15 11.59
CA SER A 21 28.58 -19.19 10.99
C SER A 21 27.56 -19.68 12.02
N GLU A 22 26.28 -19.45 11.79
CA GLU A 22 25.23 -20.20 12.49
C GLU A 22 24.06 -20.45 11.53
N ALA A 23 24.22 -21.50 10.73
CA ALA A 23 23.12 -22.13 10.02
C ALA A 23 22.22 -22.83 11.06
N ARG A 24 21.16 -22.15 11.49
CA ARG A 24 20.10 -22.80 12.26
C ARG A 24 19.25 -23.61 11.31
N GLY A 25 19.51 -24.92 11.31
CA GLY A 25 18.71 -25.92 10.64
C GLY A 25 17.26 -25.83 11.08
N TRP A 26 16.38 -25.65 10.10
CA TRP A 26 14.95 -25.74 10.29
C TRP A 26 14.60 -27.23 10.39
N ALA A 27 14.34 -27.71 11.61
CA ALA A 27 13.83 -29.05 11.83
C ALA A 27 12.35 -29.10 11.38
N PRO A 28 11.95 -30.03 10.49
CA PRO A 28 10.54 -30.23 10.18
C PRO A 28 9.84 -30.80 11.41
N GLN A 29 8.77 -30.14 11.85
CA GLN A 29 7.91 -30.68 12.90
C GLN A 29 7.17 -31.94 12.39
N PRO A 30 7.07 -33.00 13.20
CA PRO A 30 6.29 -34.17 12.82
C PRO A 30 4.80 -33.83 12.75
N ALA A 31 4.17 -34.22 11.64
CA ALA A 31 2.74 -34.12 11.43
C ALA A 31 2.00 -34.92 12.52
N VAL A 32 1.22 -34.23 13.35
CA VAL A 32 0.32 -34.88 14.29
C VAL A 32 -0.88 -35.41 13.50
N SER A 33 -0.81 -36.71 13.19
CA SER A 33 -1.91 -37.50 12.66
C SER A 33 -3.01 -37.63 13.73
N MET A 34 -4.05 -36.80 13.67
CA MET A 34 -5.28 -37.04 14.45
C MET A 34 -6.18 -38.01 13.70
N SER A 35 -5.96 -39.30 13.92
CA SER A 35 -6.95 -40.33 13.62
C SER A 35 -7.87 -40.51 14.83
N VAL A 36 -9.02 -39.84 14.83
CA VAL A 36 -10.12 -40.18 15.75
C VAL A 36 -11.22 -40.86 14.94
N THR A 37 -11.07 -42.17 14.81
CA THR A 37 -12.17 -43.05 14.43
C THR A 37 -13.03 -43.27 15.66
N SER A 38 -14.23 -42.69 15.70
CA SER A 38 -15.27 -43.14 16.64
C SER A 38 -16.57 -43.33 15.88
N ARG A 39 -16.81 -44.59 15.51
CA ARG A 39 -18.13 -45.07 15.12
C ARG A 39 -18.92 -45.29 16.41
N ARG A 40 -19.95 -44.49 16.63
CA ARG A 40 -21.14 -44.94 17.37
C ARG A 40 -22.38 -44.46 16.65
N SER A 41 -23.06 -45.44 16.05
CA SER A 41 -24.43 -45.34 15.61
C SER A 41 -25.32 -44.96 16.78
N ALA A 42 -26.14 -43.94 16.60
CA ALA A 42 -27.37 -43.76 17.35
C ALA A 42 -28.43 -43.36 16.34
N VAL A 43 -29.19 -44.36 15.90
CA VAL A 43 -30.49 -44.16 15.27
C VAL A 43 -31.39 -43.58 16.36
N GLN A 44 -31.77 -42.31 16.22
CA GLN A 44 -32.90 -41.75 16.93
C GLN A 44 -33.86 -41.17 15.89
N THR A 45 -34.87 -41.97 15.59
CA THR A 45 -36.13 -41.53 15.00
C THR A 45 -36.84 -40.63 16.01
N ALA A 46 -36.77 -39.32 15.79
CA ALA A 46 -37.65 -38.36 16.44
C ALA A 46 -38.42 -37.61 15.37
N ALA A 47 -39.67 -38.03 15.17
CA ALA A 47 -40.67 -37.29 14.44
C ALA A 47 -41.00 -36.01 15.22
N PHE A 48 -40.46 -34.88 14.76
CA PHE A 48 -40.88 -33.56 15.23
C PHE A 48 -41.74 -32.88 14.19
N ALA A 49 -42.86 -32.38 14.69
CA ALA A 49 -43.96 -31.76 13.98
C ALA A 49 -43.51 -30.57 13.12
N PHE A 50 -44.20 -30.41 11.99
CA PHE A 50 -44.19 -29.23 11.14
C PHE A 50 -44.51 -27.96 11.95
N ALA A 51 -43.48 -27.26 12.40
CA ALA A 51 -43.56 -25.82 12.64
C ALA A 51 -42.97 -25.14 11.41
N GLY A 52 -43.84 -24.53 10.61
CA GLY A 52 -43.52 -23.82 9.37
C GLY A 52 -42.45 -22.76 9.60
N SER A 53 -41.20 -23.17 9.47
CA SER A 53 -40.05 -22.29 9.40
C SER A 53 -40.03 -21.75 7.98
N THR A 54 -40.58 -20.55 7.78
CA THR A 54 -40.34 -19.79 6.56
C THR A 54 -38.83 -19.56 6.48
N LEU A 55 -38.13 -20.47 5.81
CA LEU A 55 -36.74 -20.35 5.42
C LEU A 55 -36.67 -19.16 4.47
N LEU A 56 -36.54 -17.96 5.02
CA LEU A 56 -36.15 -16.79 4.26
C LEU A 56 -34.85 -17.18 3.55
N PRO A 57 -34.79 -17.09 2.21
CA PRO A 57 -33.57 -17.42 1.49
C PRO A 57 -32.46 -16.54 2.08
N ALA A 58 -31.44 -17.18 2.64
CA ALA A 58 -30.28 -16.50 3.17
C ALA A 58 -29.76 -15.57 2.06
N ARG A 59 -29.91 -14.25 2.27
CA ARG A 59 -29.38 -13.26 1.34
C ARG A 59 -27.87 -13.51 1.30
N ARG A 60 -27.36 -13.97 0.16
CA ARG A 60 -25.93 -14.17 -0.02
C ARG A 60 -25.26 -12.84 0.32
N ALA A 61 -24.50 -12.80 1.40
CA ALA A 61 -23.64 -11.69 1.70
C ALA A 61 -22.69 -11.55 0.50
N ARG A 62 -22.91 -10.52 -0.34
CA ARG A 62 -21.96 -10.15 -1.37
C ARG A 62 -20.77 -9.57 -0.62
N ALA A 63 -19.76 -10.40 -0.36
CA ALA A 63 -18.48 -9.93 0.13
C ALA A 63 -17.93 -8.98 -0.95
N ILE A 64 -17.95 -7.68 -0.67
CA ILE A 64 -17.41 -6.68 -1.57
C ILE A 64 -15.90 -6.68 -1.35
N GLY A 65 -15.18 -7.31 -2.29
CA GLY A 65 -13.73 -7.37 -2.27
C GLY A 65 -13.06 -6.10 -2.81
N PRO A 66 -11.73 -6.01 -2.74
CA PRO A 66 -10.98 -4.95 -3.40
C PRO A 66 -11.27 -4.94 -4.90
N THR A 67 -11.45 -3.75 -5.46
CA THR A 67 -11.60 -3.54 -6.90
C THR A 67 -10.29 -2.98 -7.44
N SER A 68 -9.66 -3.68 -8.38
CA SER A 68 -8.44 -3.23 -9.05
C SER A 68 -8.79 -2.60 -10.40
N VAL A 69 -8.18 -1.46 -10.69
CA VAL A 69 -8.25 -0.73 -11.95
C VAL A 69 -6.84 -0.62 -12.51
N GLU A 70 -6.59 -1.18 -13.68
CA GLU A 70 -5.32 -1.02 -14.39
C GLU A 70 -5.22 0.40 -14.95
N LEU A 71 -4.03 1.02 -14.81
CA LEU A 71 -3.81 2.41 -15.19
C LEU A 71 -2.82 2.50 -16.35
N SER A 72 -3.19 3.26 -17.37
CA SER A 72 -2.34 3.59 -18.51
C SER A 72 -1.96 5.06 -18.45
N VAL A 73 -0.66 5.36 -18.47
CA VAL A 73 -0.16 6.74 -18.41
C VAL A 73 -0.27 7.42 -19.77
N LYS A 74 -0.89 8.61 -19.80
CA LYS A 74 -0.93 9.48 -20.98
C LYS A 74 0.22 10.47 -20.97
N GLU A 75 0.35 11.19 -19.88
CA GLU A 75 1.34 12.26 -19.71
C GLU A 75 1.66 12.46 -18.23
N TYR A 76 2.77 13.13 -17.96
CA TYR A 76 3.13 13.57 -16.62
C TYR A 76 3.82 14.92 -16.66
N THR A 77 3.62 15.71 -15.61
CA THR A 77 4.20 17.05 -15.47
C THR A 77 4.69 17.28 -14.05
N GLU A 78 5.81 17.98 -13.91
CA GLU A 78 6.25 18.44 -12.59
C GLU A 78 5.36 19.59 -12.13
N VAL A 79 4.84 19.49 -10.90
CA VAL A 79 3.94 20.47 -10.30
C VAL A 79 4.43 20.87 -8.92
N ALA A 80 3.99 22.04 -8.46
CA ALA A 80 4.20 22.44 -7.06
C ALA A 80 3.53 21.43 -6.12
N CYS A 81 4.24 21.04 -5.06
CA CYS A 81 3.73 20.06 -4.11
C CYS A 81 2.54 20.61 -3.32
N PRO A 82 1.37 19.94 -3.34
CA PRO A 82 0.28 20.25 -2.44
C PRO A 82 0.74 20.16 -0.98
N PRO A 83 0.22 21.02 -0.09
CA PRO A 83 0.64 21.04 1.31
C PRO A 83 0.41 19.69 2.03
N GLU A 84 -0.59 18.92 1.60
CA GLU A 84 -0.91 17.60 2.15
C GLU A 84 0.19 16.55 1.88
N LEU A 85 0.77 16.57 0.67
CA LEU A 85 1.86 15.67 0.28
C LEU A 85 3.20 16.14 0.85
N ALA A 86 3.40 17.45 0.96
CA ALA A 86 4.58 18.03 1.60
C ALA A 86 4.70 17.64 3.09
N ALA A 87 3.57 17.42 3.76
CA ALA A 87 3.53 16.99 5.16
C ALA A 87 3.93 15.51 5.39
N GLY A 88 4.13 14.71 4.33
CA GLY A 88 4.61 13.32 4.45
C GLY A 88 3.61 12.34 5.05
N ARG A 89 2.32 12.72 5.12
CA ARG A 89 1.27 11.85 5.68
C ARG A 89 0.64 10.92 4.65
N ILE A 90 0.61 11.33 3.37
CA ILE A 90 -0.07 10.63 2.28
C ILE A 90 0.84 10.67 1.04
N GLY A 91 0.86 9.59 0.25
CA GLY A 91 1.43 9.62 -1.11
C GLY A 91 2.95 9.49 -1.21
N GLY A 92 3.58 8.67 -0.36
CA GLY A 92 4.99 8.27 -0.53
C GLY A 92 6.00 9.39 -0.31
N SER A 93 5.64 10.50 0.34
CA SER A 93 6.59 11.53 0.76
C SER A 93 7.42 11.04 1.95
N LEU A 94 8.74 11.26 1.90
CA LEU A 94 9.60 11.05 3.07
C LEU A 94 9.31 12.18 4.07
N GLY A 95 8.88 11.83 5.29
CA GLY A 95 8.67 12.82 6.35
C GLY A 95 9.92 13.67 6.60
N ALA A 96 9.75 14.86 7.18
CA ALA A 96 10.80 15.87 7.33
C ALA A 96 12.13 15.38 7.96
N ALA A 97 12.11 14.28 8.73
CA ALA A 97 13.32 13.66 9.28
C ALA A 97 14.06 12.78 8.27
N ALA A 98 13.35 12.12 7.35
CA ALA A 98 13.87 11.19 6.34
C ALA A 98 14.21 11.87 5.01
N SER A 99 13.83 13.14 4.80
CA SER A 99 14.14 13.92 3.61
C SER A 99 15.52 14.60 3.63
N LYS A 100 16.33 14.41 4.69
CA LYS A 100 17.68 15.00 4.78
C LYS A 100 18.59 14.43 3.69
N GLY A 101 18.81 15.22 2.64
CA GLY A 101 19.70 14.90 1.53
C GLY A 101 19.01 14.35 0.27
N VAL A 102 17.68 14.17 0.28
CA VAL A 102 16.90 13.69 -0.86
C VAL A 102 16.00 14.79 -1.38
N LYS A 103 16.11 15.13 -2.67
CA LYS A 103 15.23 16.13 -3.28
C LYS A 103 13.88 15.49 -3.59
N GLN A 104 12.81 16.11 -3.08
CA GLN A 104 11.44 15.72 -3.35
C GLN A 104 10.85 16.63 -4.43
N ARG A 105 10.25 16.03 -5.45
CA ARG A 105 9.51 16.73 -6.50
C ARG A 105 8.12 16.12 -6.62
N CYS A 106 7.11 16.95 -6.85
CA CYS A 106 5.76 16.44 -7.08
C CYS A 106 5.49 16.31 -8.57
N VAL A 107 4.97 15.15 -8.95
CA VAL A 107 4.66 14.83 -10.34
C VAL A 107 3.18 14.56 -10.44
N ARG A 108 2.49 15.34 -11.28
CA ARG A 108 1.12 15.07 -11.68
C ARG A 108 1.15 14.10 -12.85
N VAL A 109 0.41 13.01 -12.76
CA VAL A 109 0.30 11.99 -13.79
C VAL A 109 -1.14 11.91 -14.25
N THR A 110 -1.35 12.09 -15.54
CA THR A 110 -2.64 11.90 -16.21
C THR A 110 -2.72 10.45 -16.67
N VAL A 111 -3.72 9.71 -16.18
CA VAL A 111 -3.90 8.30 -16.50
C VAL A 111 -5.30 8.00 -17.00
N THR A 112 -5.43 6.90 -17.73
CA THR A 112 -6.71 6.28 -18.06
C THR A 112 -6.86 4.94 -17.39
N GLY A 113 -8.06 4.63 -16.93
CA GLY A 113 -8.39 3.33 -16.37
C GLY A 113 -9.86 2.97 -16.61
N VAL A 114 -10.14 1.67 -16.57
CA VAL A 114 -11.51 1.13 -16.70
C VAL A 114 -11.95 0.59 -15.35
N ASN A 115 -12.99 1.19 -14.77
CA ASN A 115 -13.58 0.77 -13.51
C ASN A 115 -14.73 -0.24 -13.77
N PRO A 116 -14.55 -1.53 -13.42
CA PRO A 116 -15.55 -2.57 -13.68
C PRO A 116 -16.63 -2.69 -12.59
N SER A 117 -16.55 -1.93 -11.49
CA SER A 117 -17.41 -2.15 -10.32
C SER A 117 -18.86 -1.70 -10.50
N GLY A 118 -19.16 -0.93 -11.56
CA GLY A 118 -20.48 -0.33 -11.77
C GLY A 118 -20.84 0.75 -10.73
N LYS A 119 -19.92 1.12 -9.83
CA LYS A 119 -20.04 2.23 -8.88
C LYS A 119 -18.80 3.12 -8.96
N GLN A 120 -18.93 4.38 -8.54
CA GLN A 120 -17.76 5.23 -8.36
C GLN A 120 -16.86 4.64 -7.26
N LEU A 121 -15.57 4.56 -7.54
CA LEU A 121 -14.58 4.16 -6.53
C LEU A 121 -14.04 5.41 -5.86
N THR A 122 -13.99 5.41 -4.53
CA THR A 122 -13.42 6.50 -3.73
C THR A 122 -12.11 6.05 -3.09
N ASP A 123 -11.21 7.00 -2.81
CA ASP A 123 -9.96 6.81 -2.08
C ASP A 123 -9.12 5.61 -2.60
N SER A 124 -8.98 5.54 -3.92
CA SER A 124 -8.28 4.44 -4.57
C SER A 124 -6.77 4.60 -4.40
N ALA A 125 -6.13 3.62 -3.78
CA ALA A 125 -4.69 3.59 -3.55
C ALA A 125 -3.95 3.23 -4.84
N VAL A 126 -2.94 4.02 -5.22
CA VAL A 126 -2.13 3.78 -6.42
C VAL A 126 -0.88 2.99 -6.07
N PHE A 127 -0.66 1.90 -6.82
CA PHE A 127 0.47 0.99 -6.71
C PHE A 127 1.17 0.86 -8.06
N GLY A 128 2.44 0.46 -8.01
CA GLY A 128 3.25 0.22 -9.19
C GLY A 128 4.70 0.58 -8.94
N ARG A 129 5.45 0.74 -10.02
CA ARG A 129 6.88 1.08 -9.99
C ARG A 129 7.14 2.23 -10.95
N VAL A 130 7.96 3.18 -10.53
CA VAL A 130 8.34 4.33 -11.35
C VAL A 130 9.85 4.46 -11.31
N PHE A 131 10.45 4.45 -12.50
CA PHE A 131 11.89 4.50 -12.68
C PHE A 131 12.29 5.75 -13.45
N ASN A 132 13.46 6.30 -13.13
CA ASN A 132 14.12 7.30 -13.97
C ASN A 132 14.93 6.62 -15.09
N GLU A 133 15.53 7.42 -15.97
CA GLU A 133 16.38 6.93 -17.07
C GLU A 133 17.59 6.13 -16.58
N ALA A 134 18.11 6.44 -15.39
CA ALA A 134 19.20 5.71 -14.78
C ALA A 134 18.78 4.32 -14.24
N GLY A 135 17.50 3.98 -14.32
CA GLY A 135 16.95 2.72 -13.82
C GLY A 135 16.73 2.70 -12.30
N ASN A 136 16.88 3.83 -11.62
CA ASN A 136 16.61 3.95 -10.19
C ASN A 136 15.13 4.18 -9.96
N SER A 137 14.59 3.57 -8.90
CA SER A 137 13.21 3.83 -8.48
C SER A 137 13.10 5.20 -7.84
N ILE A 138 12.13 6.00 -8.29
CA ILE A 138 11.90 7.34 -7.78
C ILE A 138 10.82 7.39 -6.71
N VAL A 139 10.23 6.24 -6.34
CA VAL A 139 9.21 6.18 -5.30
C VAL A 139 9.90 5.90 -3.97
N ALA A 140 9.66 6.75 -2.97
CA ALA A 140 10.33 6.71 -1.68
C ALA A 140 10.30 5.32 -1.01
N ASN A 141 9.15 4.65 -1.11
CA ASN A 141 8.89 3.36 -0.49
C ASN A 141 9.41 2.16 -1.31
N ASN A 142 10.24 2.38 -2.33
CA ASN A 142 10.75 1.33 -3.21
C ASN A 142 12.13 1.62 -3.77
N GLN A 143 13.07 2.05 -2.95
CA GLN A 143 14.40 2.44 -3.44
C GLN A 143 15.16 1.28 -4.13
N ASP A 144 14.87 0.03 -3.78
CA ASP A 144 15.52 -1.14 -4.37
C ASP A 144 14.91 -1.58 -5.71
N GLY A 145 13.70 -1.11 -6.06
CA GLY A 145 13.00 -1.43 -7.29
C GLY A 145 12.61 -2.91 -7.44
N ARG A 146 12.82 -3.73 -6.40
CA ARG A 146 12.61 -5.19 -6.45
C ARG A 146 11.18 -5.58 -6.07
N THR A 147 10.49 -4.73 -5.31
CA THR A 147 9.13 -4.98 -4.84
C THR A 147 8.16 -3.95 -5.41
N ASP A 148 6.85 -4.20 -5.35
CA ASP A 148 5.86 -3.14 -5.64
C ASP A 148 6.03 -2.03 -4.60
N ALA A 149 5.93 -0.76 -5.01
CA ALA A 149 6.29 0.37 -4.16
C ALA A 149 5.36 0.66 -2.97
N GLY A 150 4.53 -0.30 -2.59
CA GLY A 150 3.36 -0.06 -1.76
C GLY A 150 2.47 1.04 -2.38
N GLN A 151 1.62 1.62 -1.55
CA GLN A 151 0.80 2.76 -1.95
C GLN A 151 1.67 4.01 -1.99
N PHE A 152 1.76 4.66 -3.16
CA PHE A 152 2.53 5.89 -3.32
C PHE A 152 1.72 7.09 -3.78
N ALA A 153 0.44 6.91 -4.13
CA ALA A 153 -0.50 7.99 -4.35
C ALA A 153 -1.92 7.54 -4.01
N MET A 154 -2.85 8.49 -4.04
CA MET A 154 -4.27 8.24 -3.86
C MET A 154 -5.05 8.99 -4.92
N ILE A 155 -6.03 8.33 -5.51
CA ILE A 155 -6.99 8.93 -6.43
C ILE A 155 -8.30 9.09 -5.66
N PRO A 156 -8.81 10.31 -5.49
CA PRO A 156 -9.99 10.54 -4.66
C PRO A 156 -11.24 9.90 -5.25
N ASN A 157 -11.40 9.96 -6.58
CA ASN A 157 -12.59 9.47 -7.27
C ASN A 157 -12.24 8.87 -8.63
N ILE A 158 -12.72 7.65 -8.90
CA ILE A 158 -12.67 7.00 -10.22
C ILE A 158 -14.10 6.72 -10.67
N ALA A 159 -14.52 7.36 -11.76
CA ALA A 159 -15.85 7.18 -12.32
C ALA A 159 -16.06 5.73 -12.83
N THR A 160 -17.31 5.34 -13.03
CA THR A 160 -17.65 4.04 -13.61
C THR A 160 -17.29 3.97 -15.09
N GLY A 161 -16.79 2.81 -15.55
CA GLY A 161 -16.38 2.63 -16.95
C GLY A 161 -15.00 3.21 -17.22
N GLU A 162 -14.74 3.55 -18.49
CA GLU A 162 -13.48 4.18 -18.90
C GLU A 162 -13.47 5.67 -18.52
N SER A 163 -12.42 6.09 -17.83
CA SER A 163 -12.25 7.49 -17.43
C SER A 163 -10.79 7.92 -17.46
N THR A 164 -10.57 9.23 -17.65
CA THR A 164 -9.26 9.87 -17.50
C THR A 164 -9.27 10.67 -16.19
N PHE A 165 -8.21 10.54 -15.41
CA PHE A 165 -8.06 11.25 -14.13
C PHE A 165 -6.59 11.46 -13.80
N ASP A 166 -6.36 12.43 -12.92
CA ASP A 166 -5.03 12.82 -12.50
C ASP A 166 -4.78 12.41 -11.05
N PHE A 167 -3.55 12.04 -10.75
CA PHE A 167 -3.07 11.98 -9.38
C PHE A 167 -1.70 12.64 -9.28
N VAL A 168 -1.36 13.05 -8.06
CA VAL A 168 -0.04 13.61 -7.76
C VAL A 168 0.68 12.67 -6.82
N PHE A 169 1.94 12.40 -7.10
CA PHE A 169 2.82 11.64 -6.21
C PHE A 169 4.14 12.39 -5.97
N VAL A 170 4.82 12.02 -4.90
CA VAL A 170 6.14 12.57 -4.57
C VAL A 170 7.23 11.66 -5.09
N ALA A 171 8.00 12.18 -6.04
CA ALA A 171 9.21 11.59 -6.56
C ALA A 171 10.40 11.97 -5.66
N THR A 172 11.17 10.97 -5.27
CA THR A 172 12.45 11.13 -4.58
C THR A 172 13.58 10.80 -5.54
N ASP A 173 14.40 11.79 -5.87
CA ASP A 173 15.60 11.56 -6.68
C ASP A 173 16.76 12.40 -6.11
N ASN A 174 17.95 11.82 -6.12
CA ASN A 174 19.18 12.50 -5.73
C ASN A 174 19.81 13.25 -6.92
N GLN A 175 19.31 13.02 -8.14
CA GLN A 175 19.78 13.69 -9.35
C GLN A 175 19.23 15.11 -9.51
N ALA A 176 20.01 15.97 -10.18
CA ALA A 176 19.62 17.36 -10.44
C ALA A 176 18.38 17.46 -11.33
N GLU A 177 18.30 16.61 -12.35
CA GLU A 177 17.17 16.46 -13.26
C GLU A 177 16.60 15.06 -13.14
N MET A 178 15.29 14.92 -13.23
CA MET A 178 14.58 13.65 -13.00
C MET A 178 14.59 12.75 -14.25
N GLY A 179 14.94 13.32 -15.40
CA GLY A 179 14.91 12.65 -16.71
C GLY A 179 13.51 12.17 -17.11
N LYS A 180 13.45 11.32 -18.14
CA LYS A 180 12.21 10.65 -18.53
C LYS A 180 11.82 9.58 -17.51
N LEU A 181 10.55 9.59 -17.11
CA LEU A 181 9.99 8.60 -16.21
C LEU A 181 9.41 7.42 -16.98
N ARG A 182 9.66 6.22 -16.46
CA ARG A 182 9.07 4.98 -16.93
C ARG A 182 8.18 4.42 -15.82
N PHE A 183 6.92 4.21 -16.15
CA PHE A 183 5.92 3.67 -15.24
C PHE A 183 5.68 2.19 -15.58
N GLU A 184 5.68 1.33 -14.58
CA GLU A 184 5.45 -0.10 -14.75
C GLU A 184 4.40 -0.61 -13.76
N SER A 185 3.53 -1.49 -14.26
CA SER A 185 2.54 -2.23 -13.44
C SER A 185 1.66 -1.31 -12.60
N LEU A 186 1.27 -0.14 -13.15
CA LEU A 186 0.40 0.80 -12.44
C LEU A 186 -1.01 0.25 -12.30
N LYS A 187 -1.50 0.27 -11.07
CA LYS A 187 -2.88 -0.10 -10.73
C LYS A 187 -3.40 0.76 -9.59
N ALA A 188 -4.68 1.09 -9.65
CA ALA A 188 -5.42 1.66 -8.53
C ALA A 188 -6.23 0.55 -7.86
N ILE A 189 -6.17 0.44 -6.55
CA ILE A 189 -6.97 -0.51 -5.78
C ILE A 189 -7.88 0.28 -4.84
N ALA A 190 -9.18 0.10 -5.02
CA ALA A 190 -10.21 0.61 -4.13
C ALA A 190 -10.68 -0.50 -3.18
N TYR A 191 -10.96 -0.14 -1.94
CA TYR A 191 -11.51 -1.03 -0.93
C TYR A 191 -12.92 -0.57 -0.55
N PRO A 192 -13.91 -0.83 -1.41
CA PRO A 192 -15.30 -0.44 -1.15
C PRO A 192 -15.79 -1.07 0.16
N GLY A 193 -16.19 -0.23 1.12
CA GLY A 193 -16.68 -0.65 2.44
C GLY A 193 -15.65 -0.60 3.57
N GLY A 194 -14.39 -0.21 3.29
CA GLY A 194 -13.43 0.12 4.33
C GLY A 194 -13.24 1.63 4.41
N ASP A 195 -13.83 2.28 5.41
CA ASP A 195 -13.52 3.67 5.74
C ASP A 195 -12.11 3.73 6.34
N ARG A 196 -11.08 3.72 5.49
CA ARG A 196 -9.68 3.63 5.93
C ARG A 196 -9.18 4.85 6.70
N TYR A 197 -9.95 5.94 6.68
CA TYR A 197 -9.58 7.21 7.30
C TYR A 197 -10.80 7.95 7.87
N LYS A 198 -11.75 7.24 8.48
CA LYS A 198 -12.63 7.95 9.41
C LYS A 198 -11.76 8.41 10.57
N VAL A 199 -11.60 9.73 10.72
CA VAL A 199 -11.13 10.31 11.96
C VAL A 199 -12.17 9.88 12.98
N TYR A 200 -11.82 8.90 13.81
CA TYR A 200 -12.71 8.42 14.86
C TYR A 200 -13.20 9.63 15.63
N ASP A 201 -14.51 9.78 15.77
CA ASP A 201 -15.06 10.85 16.57
C ASP A 201 -14.53 10.73 18.01
N PRO A 202 -14.39 11.83 18.77
CA PRO A 202 -13.91 11.78 20.14
C PRO A 202 -14.66 10.73 21.00
N CYS A 203 -15.96 10.55 20.75
CA CYS A 203 -16.79 9.53 21.39
C CYS A 203 -16.46 8.10 20.98
N GLU A 204 -16.04 7.86 19.74
CA GLU A 204 -15.60 6.53 19.29
C GLU A 204 -14.21 6.18 19.85
N GLN A 205 -13.33 7.18 19.98
CA GLN A 205 -12.00 7.00 20.57
C GLN A 205 -12.07 6.81 22.10
N ASN A 206 -12.99 7.52 22.75
CA ASN A 206 -13.18 7.46 24.19
C ASN A 206 -14.67 7.48 24.55
N PRO A 207 -15.35 6.32 24.54
CA PRO A 207 -16.77 6.24 24.87
C PRO A 207 -17.08 6.60 26.34
N ALA A 208 -16.07 6.74 27.20
CA ALA A 208 -16.23 7.14 28.59
C ALA A 208 -16.16 8.66 28.81
N MET A 209 -15.95 9.46 27.77
CA MET A 209 -15.94 10.92 27.92
C MET A 209 -17.35 11.48 28.12
N GLU A 210 -17.45 12.50 28.97
CA GLU A 210 -18.72 13.15 29.32
C GLU A 210 -19.38 13.73 28.05
N GLY A 211 -20.65 13.39 27.82
CA GLY A 211 -21.39 13.81 26.62
C GLY A 211 -21.39 12.83 25.45
N CYS A 212 -20.74 11.67 25.57
CA CYS A 212 -20.79 10.59 24.57
C CYS A 212 -21.80 9.47 24.93
N GLY A 213 -22.81 9.83 25.72
CA GLY A 213 -23.83 8.91 26.19
C GLY A 213 -24.70 8.36 25.07
N MET A 214 -24.95 7.04 25.12
CA MET A 214 -26.24 6.52 24.71
C MET A 214 -27.24 7.07 25.73
N ASP A 215 -27.87 8.21 25.41
CA ASP A 215 -29.05 8.64 26.14
C ASP A 215 -30.17 7.67 25.73
N ASP A 216 -30.36 6.63 26.55
CA ASP A 216 -31.51 5.71 26.53
C ASP A 216 -32.85 6.45 26.78
#